data_AF-A0A7C7APM1-F1
#
_entry.id   AF-A0A7C7APM1-F1
#
_cell.length_a   1.000
_cell.length_b   1.000
_cell.length_c   1.000
_cell.angle_alpha   90.00
_cell.angle_beta   90.00
_cell.angle_gamma   90.00
#
_symmetry.space_group_name_H-M   'P 1'
#
loop_
_entity.id
_entity.type
_entity.pdbx_description
1 polymer ?
#
loop_
_entity_poly.entity_id
_entity_poly.type
_entity_poly.pdbx_seq_one_letter_code
_entity_poly.pdbx_strand_id
1 'polypeptide(L)'
;MNQLLQGYVNWVQAMPIVSSMIQFSILGLLGEVISQWFINKNFKYPFGFWLTLWKMFVWSLLAVGVKYAFVGHEGMVDRLIERGMLPELTKFGHAFATATSMNLQFGPFMVLIHRVLDNVVVKEKNWANLDKGFYALLWFWIPAHTFTFMLSDHYRMGVAALLSIALGLILGFFNRK
;
A
#
# COMPACT_ATOMS: atom_id res chain seq x y z
N MET A 1 -15.11 1.61 22.71
CA MET A 1 -13.90 2.09 22.00
C MET A 1 -13.15 3.04 22.92
N ASN A 2 -11.81 2.94 23.09
CA ASN A 2 -11.11 3.97 23.87
C ASN A 2 -11.11 5.31 23.12
N GLN A 3 -10.94 6.44 23.83
CA GLN A 3 -11.04 7.78 23.24
C GLN A 3 -10.07 8.00 22.08
N LEU A 4 -8.87 7.42 22.13
CA LEU A 4 -7.87 7.51 21.07
C LEU A 4 -8.35 6.84 19.77
N LEU A 5 -8.88 5.62 19.88
CA LEU A 5 -9.38 4.88 18.74
C LEU A 5 -10.61 5.56 18.14
N GLN A 6 -11.50 6.12 18.97
CA GLN A 6 -12.60 6.94 18.46
C GLN A 6 -12.10 8.21 17.74
N GLY A 7 -11.09 8.87 18.29
CA GLY A 7 -10.46 10.04 17.66
C GLY A 7 -9.86 9.70 16.29
N TYR A 8 -9.17 8.56 16.19
CA TYR A 8 -8.65 8.05 14.92
C TYR A 8 -9.78 7.80 13.90
N VAL A 9 -10.84 7.08 14.30
CA VAL A 9 -11.96 6.78 13.41
C VAL A 9 -12.63 8.06 12.91
N ASN A 10 -12.88 9.02 13.81
CA ASN A 10 -13.46 10.31 13.43
C ASN A 10 -12.56 11.06 12.43
N TRP A 11 -11.24 11.05 12.63
CA TRP A 11 -10.29 11.71 11.74
C TRP A 11 -10.28 11.12 10.34
N VAL A 12 -10.18 9.79 10.22
CA VAL A 12 -10.13 9.12 8.90
C VAL A 12 -11.45 9.16 8.16
N GLN A 13 -12.57 9.23 8.87
CA GLN A 13 -13.88 9.42 8.25
C GLN A 13 -14.11 10.86 7.81
N ALA A 14 -13.67 11.84 8.60
CA ALA A 14 -13.81 13.26 8.25
C ALA A 14 -12.93 13.67 7.06
N MET A 15 -11.73 13.07 6.94
CA MET A 15 -10.75 13.45 5.93
C MET A 15 -10.11 12.24 5.24
N PRO A 16 -10.87 11.36 4.55
CA PRO A 16 -10.39 10.05 4.10
C PRO A 16 -9.18 10.11 3.17
N ILE A 17 -9.10 11.12 2.31
CA ILE A 17 -7.97 11.28 1.39
C ILE A 17 -6.75 11.83 2.13
N VAL A 18 -6.91 12.94 2.85
CA VAL A 18 -5.80 13.58 3.59
C VAL A 18 -5.24 12.65 4.66
N SER A 19 -6.08 11.93 5.39
CA SER A 19 -5.63 10.95 6.39
C SER A 19 -4.86 9.80 5.74
N SER A 20 -5.26 9.37 4.54
CA SER A 20 -4.53 8.35 3.78
C SER A 20 -3.15 8.85 3.36
N MET A 21 -3.10 10.07 2.81
CA MET A 21 -1.84 10.73 2.42
C MET A 21 -0.87 10.81 3.59
N ILE A 22 -1.33 11.31 4.75
CA ILE A 22 -0.49 11.46 5.95
C ILE A 22 0.03 10.08 6.41
N GLN A 23 -0.85 9.09 6.54
CA GLN A 23 -0.45 7.76 7.02
C GLN A 23 0.58 7.10 6.09
N PHE A 24 0.36 7.13 4.78
CA PHE A 24 1.30 6.55 3.81
C PHE A 24 2.60 7.35 3.70
N SER A 25 2.55 8.68 3.80
CA SER A 25 3.75 9.52 3.79
C SER A 25 4.75 9.16 4.90
N ILE A 26 4.23 8.78 6.07
CA ILE A 26 5.01 8.42 7.24
C ILE A 26 5.39 6.93 7.21
N LEU A 27 4.39 6.05 7.10
CA LEU A 27 4.59 4.60 7.26
C LEU A 27 5.20 3.96 6.00
N GLY A 28 4.88 4.49 4.81
CA GLY A 28 5.52 4.09 3.56
C GLY A 28 7.01 4.45 3.54
N LEU A 29 7.34 5.71 3.90
CA LEU A 29 8.73 6.14 4.08
C LEU A 29 9.45 5.27 5.12
N LEU A 30 8.80 5.00 6.26
CA LEU A 30 9.38 4.16 7.30
C LEU A 30 9.67 2.74 6.80
N GLY A 31 8.77 2.14 6.02
CA GLY A 31 9.01 0.85 5.37
C GLY A 31 10.23 0.85 4.46
N GLU A 32 10.43 1.91 3.67
CA GLU A 32 11.64 2.06 2.85
C GLU A 32 12.92 2.21 3.67
N VAL A 33 12.89 3.04 4.71
CA VAL A 33 14.01 3.24 5.64
C VAL A 33 14.41 1.90 6.27
N ILE A 34 13.44 1.15 6.76
CA ILE A 34 13.65 -0.17 7.35
C ILE A 34 14.24 -1.14 6.31
N SER A 35 13.74 -1.13 5.07
CA SER A 35 14.31 -1.96 4.01
C SER A 35 15.80 -1.67 3.80
N GLN A 36 16.18 -0.39 3.74
CA GLN A 36 17.57 0.04 3.61
C GLN A 36 18.43 -0.33 4.82
N TRP A 37 17.90 -0.26 6.04
CA TRP A 37 18.63 -0.70 7.23
C TRP A 37 19.01 -2.17 7.16
N PHE A 38 18.08 -3.00 6.68
CA PHE A 38 18.30 -4.43 6.58
C PHE A 38 19.25 -4.78 5.44
N ILE A 39 19.13 -4.13 4.27
CA ILE A 39 20.01 -4.34 3.12
C ILE A 39 21.45 -3.91 3.45
N ASN A 40 21.63 -2.73 4.03
CA ASN A 40 22.95 -2.14 4.28
C ASN A 40 23.57 -2.57 5.62
N LYS A 41 22.85 -3.35 6.43
CA LYS A 41 23.24 -3.74 7.81
C LYS A 41 23.63 -2.52 8.66
N ASN A 42 22.95 -1.40 8.43
CA ASN A 42 23.27 -0.10 9.02
C ASN A 42 21.98 0.64 9.39
N PHE A 43 21.78 0.91 10.67
CA PHE A 43 20.60 1.60 11.21
C PHE A 43 20.66 3.13 11.11
N LYS A 44 21.66 3.69 10.42
CA LYS A 44 21.68 5.12 10.10
C LYS A 44 20.58 5.46 9.10
N TYR A 45 20.02 6.66 9.23
CA TYR A 45 19.01 7.13 8.30
C TYR A 45 19.59 7.20 6.87
N PRO A 46 18.96 6.54 5.87
CA PRO A 46 19.59 6.29 4.57
C PRO A 46 19.42 7.43 3.56
N PHE A 47 18.58 8.44 3.84
CA PHE A 47 18.20 9.48 2.88
C PHE A 47 18.65 10.87 3.33
N GLY A 48 18.96 11.74 2.37
CA GLY A 48 19.13 13.17 2.64
C GLY A 48 17.79 13.90 2.76
N PHE A 49 17.78 15.07 3.40
CA PHE A 49 16.56 15.85 3.69
C PHE A 49 15.64 16.04 2.47
N TRP A 50 16.17 16.49 1.33
CA TRP A 50 15.37 16.72 0.13
C TRP A 50 14.80 15.43 -0.47
N LEU A 51 15.57 14.34 -0.42
CA LEU A 51 15.09 13.03 -0.90
C LEU A 51 14.00 12.48 0.01
N THR A 52 14.11 12.68 1.32
CA THR A 52 13.05 12.33 2.29
C THR A 52 11.74 13.03 1.96
N LEU A 53 11.77 14.36 1.77
CA LEU A 53 10.57 15.13 1.44
C LEU A 53 9.95 14.65 0.11
N TRP A 54 10.78 14.36 -0.89
CA TRP A 54 10.30 13.79 -2.15
C TRP A 54 9.61 12.45 -1.95
N LYS A 55 10.21 11.53 -1.18
CA LYS A 55 9.62 10.22 -0.90
C LYS A 55 8.30 10.33 -0.13
N MET A 56 8.20 11.22 0.85
CA MET A 56 6.93 11.50 1.55
C MET A 56 5.85 12.00 0.59
N PHE A 57 6.23 12.88 -0.35
CA PHE A 57 5.32 13.38 -1.38
C PHE A 57 4.86 12.26 -2.32
N VAL A 58 5.77 11.42 -2.82
CA VAL A 58 5.44 10.27 -3.66
C VAL A 58 4.48 9.32 -2.95
N TRP A 59 4.76 8.94 -1.70
CA TRP A 59 3.85 8.11 -0.92
C TRP A 59 2.48 8.75 -0.70
N SER A 60 2.44 10.06 -0.47
CA SER A 60 1.17 10.79 -0.34
C SER A 60 0.35 10.71 -1.64
N LEU A 61 0.99 10.93 -2.79
CA LEU A 61 0.33 10.85 -4.09
C LEU A 61 -0.19 9.43 -4.38
N LEU A 62 0.62 8.42 -4.10
CA LEU A 62 0.21 7.01 -4.25
C LEU A 62 -0.96 6.65 -3.35
N ALA A 63 -1.02 7.19 -2.13
CA ALA A 63 -2.11 6.94 -1.17
C ALA A 63 -3.48 7.35 -1.72
N VAL A 64 -3.54 8.42 -2.51
CA VAL A 64 -4.78 8.86 -3.19
C VAL A 64 -5.25 7.78 -4.16
N GLY A 65 -4.34 7.30 -5.02
CA GLY A 65 -4.63 6.22 -5.95
C GLY A 65 -5.05 4.94 -5.25
N VAL A 66 -4.37 4.58 -4.15
CA VAL A 66 -4.72 3.40 -3.34
C VAL A 66 -6.11 3.52 -2.71
N LYS A 67 -6.49 4.67 -2.12
CA LYS A 67 -7.84 4.82 -1.54
C LYS A 67 -8.92 4.70 -2.62
N TYR A 68 -8.70 5.29 -3.79
CA TYR A 68 -9.64 5.16 -4.91
C TYR A 68 -9.70 3.73 -5.44
N ALA A 69 -8.57 3.03 -5.53
CA ALA A 69 -8.55 1.63 -5.91
C ALA A 69 -9.29 0.74 -4.89
N PHE A 70 -9.13 0.99 -3.59
CA PHE A 70 -9.85 0.24 -2.55
C PHE A 70 -11.36 0.36 -2.71
N VAL A 71 -11.87 1.59 -2.82
CA VAL A 71 -13.32 1.85 -2.98
C VAL A 71 -13.81 1.37 -4.34
N GLY A 72 -13.06 1.64 -5.42
CA GLY A 72 -13.44 1.32 -6.78
C GLY A 72 -13.49 -0.18 -7.06
N HIS A 73 -12.51 -0.95 -6.59
CA HIS A 73 -12.48 -2.39 -6.78
C HIS A 73 -13.49 -3.12 -5.89
N GLU A 74 -13.78 -2.60 -4.69
CA GLU A 74 -14.87 -3.12 -3.86
C GLU A 74 -16.21 -2.96 -4.59
N GLY A 75 -16.52 -1.75 -5.07
CA GLY A 75 -17.74 -1.49 -5.84
C GLY A 75 -17.79 -2.25 -7.18
N MET A 76 -16.64 -2.52 -7.81
CA MET A 76 -16.58 -3.37 -9.01
C MET A 76 -17.03 -4.80 -8.69
N VAL A 77 -16.54 -5.40 -7.60
CA VAL A 77 -16.94 -6.76 -7.19
C VAL A 77 -18.43 -6.79 -6.87
N ASP A 78 -18.94 -5.81 -6.11
CA ASP A 78 -20.37 -5.68 -5.82
C ASP A 78 -21.20 -5.63 -7.12
N ARG A 79 -20.78 -4.81 -8.08
CA ARG A 79 -21.48 -4.65 -9.36
C ARG A 79 -21.48 -5.93 -10.20
N LEU A 80 -20.40 -6.71 -10.16
CA LEU A 80 -20.34 -7.99 -10.87
C LEU A 80 -21.28 -9.02 -10.25
N ILE A 81 -21.43 -9.05 -8.93
CA ILE A 81 -22.41 -9.89 -8.23
C ILE A 81 -23.84 -9.48 -8.62
N GLU A 82 -24.15 -8.19 -8.54
CA GLU A 82 -25.48 -7.66 -8.93
C GLU A 82 -25.88 -7.96 -10.38
N ARG A 83 -24.89 -8.08 -11.28
CA ARG A 83 -25.10 -8.43 -12.69
C ARG A 83 -25.13 -9.93 -12.95
N GLY A 84 -25.01 -10.77 -11.93
CA GLY A 84 -24.93 -12.22 -12.04
C GLY A 84 -23.64 -12.71 -12.73
N MET A 85 -22.61 -11.86 -12.80
CA MET A 85 -21.30 -12.21 -13.37
C MET A 85 -20.37 -12.84 -12.33
N LEU A 86 -20.67 -12.66 -11.05
CA LEU A 86 -20.10 -13.41 -9.92
C LEU A 86 -21.24 -14.01 -9.08
N PRO A 87 -21.04 -15.17 -8.44
CA PRO A 87 -22.00 -15.69 -7.48
C PRO A 87 -22.02 -14.81 -6.22
N GLU A 88 -23.05 -14.97 -5.38
CA GLU A 88 -23.04 -14.42 -4.02
C GLU A 88 -21.83 -14.94 -3.24
N LEU A 89 -21.09 -14.02 -2.62
CA LEU A 89 -19.84 -14.35 -1.92
C LEU A 89 -20.02 -14.20 -0.41
N THR A 90 -19.34 -15.06 0.34
CA THR A 90 -19.14 -14.83 1.78
C THR A 90 -18.27 -13.59 1.99
N LYS A 91 -18.25 -13.05 3.21
CA LYS A 91 -17.37 -11.92 3.56
C LYS A 91 -15.90 -12.15 3.16
N PHE A 92 -15.39 -13.36 3.37
CA PHE A 92 -14.03 -13.72 2.95
C PHE A 92 -13.91 -13.78 1.43
N GLY A 93 -14.86 -14.42 0.75
CA GLY A 93 -14.86 -14.53 -0.71
C GLY A 93 -14.88 -13.16 -1.40
N HIS A 94 -15.69 -12.23 -0.89
CA HIS A 94 -15.77 -10.86 -1.37
C HIS A 94 -14.45 -10.10 -1.14
N ALA A 95 -13.88 -10.20 0.06
CA ALA A 95 -12.58 -9.58 0.38
C ALA A 95 -11.44 -10.14 -0.51
N PHE A 96 -11.44 -11.45 -0.76
CA PHE A 96 -10.46 -12.10 -1.64
C PHE A 96 -10.64 -11.70 -3.10
N ALA A 97 -11.88 -11.63 -3.60
CA ALA A 97 -12.18 -11.18 -4.96
C ALA A 97 -11.78 -9.71 -5.17
N THR A 98 -12.08 -8.85 -4.18
CA THR A 98 -11.69 -7.44 -4.19
C THR A 98 -10.17 -7.29 -4.20
N ALA A 99 -9.48 -7.97 -3.28
CA ALA A 99 -8.02 -7.98 -3.23
C ALA A 99 -7.40 -8.49 -4.54
N THR A 100 -7.87 -9.61 -5.06
CA THR A 100 -7.35 -10.20 -6.29
C THR A 100 -7.54 -9.26 -7.48
N SER A 101 -8.75 -8.74 -7.66
CA SER A 101 -9.04 -7.85 -8.78
C SER A 101 -8.23 -6.55 -8.72
N MET A 102 -8.09 -5.95 -7.53
CA MET A 102 -7.28 -4.75 -7.33
C MET A 102 -5.80 -5.02 -7.58
N ASN A 103 -5.23 -6.10 -7.03
CA ASN A 103 -3.80 -6.36 -7.15
C ASN A 103 -3.39 -6.83 -8.55
N LEU A 104 -4.29 -7.45 -9.32
CA LEU A 104 -4.01 -7.85 -10.70
C LEU A 104 -4.21 -6.73 -11.72
N GLN A 105 -5.09 -5.75 -11.44
CA GLN A 105 -5.39 -4.65 -12.37
C GLN A 105 -4.68 -3.34 -11.97
N PHE A 106 -4.93 -2.86 -10.75
CA PHE A 106 -4.32 -1.63 -10.23
C PHE A 106 -2.89 -1.85 -9.71
N GLY A 107 -2.60 -3.03 -9.14
CA GLY A 107 -1.29 -3.36 -8.60
C GLY A 107 -0.12 -3.15 -9.58
N PRO A 108 -0.18 -3.65 -10.83
CA PRO A 108 0.89 -3.43 -11.81
C PRO A 108 1.10 -1.96 -12.14
N PHE A 109 0.01 -1.21 -12.31
CA PHE A 109 0.07 0.24 -12.49
C PHE A 109 0.75 0.93 -11.30
N MET A 110 0.38 0.54 -10.07
CA MET A 110 0.96 1.09 -8.83
C MET A 110 2.47 0.83 -8.75
N VAL A 111 2.93 -0.40 -9.01
CA VAL A 111 4.36 -0.75 -9.01
C VAL A 111 5.14 0.08 -10.02
N LEU A 112 4.59 0.24 -11.22
CA LEU A 112 5.24 1.02 -12.29
C LEU A 112 5.27 2.51 -11.98
N ILE A 113 4.14 3.10 -11.58
CA ILE A 113 4.07 4.54 -11.33
C ILE A 113 4.91 4.93 -10.12
N HIS A 114 4.95 4.10 -9.07
CA HIS A 114 5.85 4.29 -7.95
C HIS A 114 7.31 4.32 -8.43
N ARG A 115 7.70 3.38 -9.29
CA ARG A 115 9.06 3.35 -9.82
C ARG A 115 9.39 4.56 -10.68
N VAL A 116 8.46 5.00 -11.52
CA VAL A 116 8.61 6.21 -12.33
C VAL A 116 8.84 7.43 -11.44
N LEU A 117 8.01 7.61 -10.41
CA LEU A 117 8.09 8.75 -9.48
C LEU A 117 9.39 8.75 -8.67
N ASP A 118 9.84 7.57 -8.21
CA ASP A 118 11.15 7.43 -7.54
C ASP A 118 12.31 7.81 -8.46
N ASN A 119 12.20 7.50 -9.75
CA ASN A 119 13.24 7.78 -10.75
C ASN A 119 13.29 9.25 -11.21
N VAL A 120 12.34 10.11 -10.83
CA VAL A 120 12.29 11.53 -11.26
C VAL A 120 13.47 12.34 -10.71
N VAL A 121 13.85 12.10 -9.45
CA VAL A 121 14.82 12.96 -8.72
C VAL A 121 16.21 12.37 -8.62
N VAL A 122 16.41 11.14 -9.09
CA VAL A 122 17.71 10.45 -9.05
C VAL A 122 18.39 10.50 -10.42
N LYS A 123 19.73 10.64 -10.42
CA LYS A 123 20.51 10.69 -11.66
C LYS A 123 20.53 9.32 -12.36
N GLU A 124 20.78 8.27 -11.60
CA GLU A 124 20.80 6.89 -12.10
C GLU A 124 19.44 6.26 -11.86
N LYS A 125 18.72 6.01 -12.94
CA LYS A 125 17.39 5.39 -12.89
C LYS A 125 17.52 3.93 -12.52
N ASN A 126 16.86 3.53 -11.45
CA ASN A 126 16.81 2.13 -11.05
C ASN A 126 15.59 1.47 -11.70
N TRP A 127 15.79 0.45 -12.52
CA TRP A 127 14.70 -0.40 -13.05
C TRP A 127 14.85 -1.87 -12.62
N ALA A 128 15.90 -2.19 -11.84
CA ALA A 128 16.14 -3.53 -11.36
C ALA A 128 15.07 -3.96 -10.35
N ASN A 129 14.86 -5.28 -10.26
CA ASN A 129 13.94 -5.93 -9.32
C ASN A 129 12.45 -5.55 -9.49
N LEU A 130 12.04 -5.06 -10.67
CA LEU A 130 10.63 -4.82 -10.96
C LEU A 130 9.80 -6.12 -10.94
N ASP A 131 10.38 -7.20 -11.44
CA ASP A 131 9.86 -8.56 -11.36
C ASP A 131 9.51 -8.94 -9.92
N LYS A 132 10.38 -8.66 -8.94
CA LYS A 132 10.10 -8.89 -7.51
C LYS A 132 8.91 -8.06 -7.01
N GLY A 133 8.76 -6.84 -7.51
CA GLY A 133 7.60 -5.99 -7.23
C GLY A 133 6.30 -6.62 -7.74
N PHE A 134 6.29 -7.14 -8.96
CA PHE A 134 5.14 -7.86 -9.51
C PHE A 134 4.85 -9.16 -8.76
N TYR A 135 5.86 -9.95 -8.40
CA TYR A 135 5.65 -11.14 -7.58
C TYR A 135 5.05 -10.80 -6.21
N ALA A 136 5.50 -9.71 -5.58
CA ALA A 136 4.95 -9.25 -4.30
C ALA A 136 3.46 -8.91 -4.37
N LEU A 137 2.94 -8.49 -5.53
CA LEU A 137 1.49 -8.32 -5.71
C LEU A 137 0.74 -9.62 -5.46
N LEU A 138 1.30 -10.75 -5.90
CA LEU A 138 0.67 -12.06 -5.80
C LEU A 138 0.82 -12.67 -4.41
N TRP A 139 2.05 -12.85 -3.93
CA TRP A 139 2.29 -13.64 -2.72
C TRP A 139 2.15 -12.84 -1.42
N PHE A 140 2.32 -11.51 -1.47
CA PHE A 140 2.21 -10.66 -0.30
C PHE A 140 0.91 -9.85 -0.31
N TRP A 141 0.68 -9.06 -1.37
CA TRP A 141 -0.38 -8.07 -1.35
C TRP A 141 -1.78 -8.67 -1.53
N ILE A 142 -2.00 -9.74 -2.31
CA ILE A 142 -3.31 -10.39 -2.35
C ILE A 142 -3.72 -10.92 -0.97
N PRO A 143 -2.90 -11.72 -0.25
CA PRO A 143 -3.24 -12.14 1.11
C PRO A 143 -3.41 -10.97 2.09
N ALA A 144 -2.49 -10.01 2.08
CA ALA A 144 -2.52 -8.87 2.99
C ALA A 144 -3.73 -7.95 2.75
N HIS A 145 -4.08 -7.70 1.49
CA HIS A 145 -5.27 -6.94 1.14
C HIS A 145 -6.56 -7.74 1.39
N THR A 146 -6.56 -9.06 1.23
CA THR A 146 -7.72 -9.89 1.62
C THR A 146 -8.02 -9.70 3.10
N PHE A 147 -7.00 -9.78 3.96
CA PHE A 147 -7.14 -9.46 5.38
C PHE A 147 -7.64 -8.02 5.59
N THR A 148 -7.06 -7.06 4.87
CA THR A 148 -7.43 -5.65 4.96
C THR A 148 -8.90 -5.41 4.61
N PHE A 149 -9.43 -5.99 3.53
CA PHE A 149 -10.82 -5.82 3.10
C PHE A 149 -11.83 -6.50 4.04
N MET A 150 -11.40 -7.48 4.84
CA MET A 150 -12.23 -8.04 5.92
C MET A 150 -12.46 -7.07 7.08
N LEU A 151 -11.63 -6.03 7.22
CA LEU A 151 -11.78 -4.98 8.23
C LEU A 151 -12.82 -3.95 7.81
N SER A 152 -13.36 -3.23 8.78
CA SER A 152 -14.19 -2.03 8.54
C SER A 152 -13.43 -0.98 7.73
N ASP A 153 -14.13 -0.25 6.84
CA ASP A 153 -13.50 0.69 5.88
C ASP A 153 -12.52 1.69 6.53
N HIS A 154 -12.89 2.22 7.70
CA HIS A 154 -12.07 3.20 8.43
C HIS A 154 -10.73 2.66 8.95
N TYR A 155 -10.53 1.33 8.99
CA TYR A 155 -9.24 0.73 9.35
C TYR A 155 -8.38 0.35 8.14
N ARG A 156 -8.97 0.23 6.95
CA ARG A 156 -8.31 -0.38 5.79
C ARG A 156 -7.05 0.37 5.37
N MET A 157 -7.11 1.70 5.30
CA MET A 157 -5.97 2.52 4.90
C MET A 157 -4.84 2.53 5.92
N GLY A 158 -5.17 2.59 7.22
CA GLY A 158 -4.15 2.53 8.28
C GLY A 158 -3.44 1.18 8.31
N VAL A 159 -4.18 0.08 8.15
CA VAL A 159 -3.60 -1.27 8.07
C VAL A 159 -2.77 -1.45 6.79
N ALA A 160 -3.24 -0.96 5.64
CA ALA A 160 -2.47 -0.99 4.40
C ALA A 160 -1.14 -0.22 4.52
N ALA A 161 -1.15 0.93 5.19
CA ALA A 161 0.06 1.71 5.44
C ALA A 161 1.03 0.99 6.42
N LEU A 162 0.51 0.29 7.44
CA LEU A 162 1.33 -0.56 8.32
C LEU A 162 1.93 -1.75 7.58
N LEU A 163 1.21 -2.33 6.62
CA LEU A 163 1.72 -3.43 5.78
C LEU A 163 2.90 -2.99 4.91
N SER A 164 3.03 -1.70 4.56
CA SER A 164 4.23 -1.17 3.89
C SER A 164 5.49 -1.34 4.74
N ILE A 165 5.39 -1.24 6.07
CA ILE A 165 6.51 -1.52 6.99
C ILE A 165 6.86 -3.00 7.00
N ALA A 166 5.84 -3.87 7.08
CA ALA A 166 6.02 -5.31 7.04
C ALA A 166 6.71 -5.75 5.74
N LEU A 167 6.28 -5.21 4.59
CA LEU A 167 6.95 -5.48 3.32
C LEU A 167 8.39 -4.96 3.29
N GLY A 168 8.62 -3.76 3.84
CA GLY A 168 9.96 -3.18 3.99
C GLY A 168 10.92 -4.09 4.76
N LEU A 169 10.46 -4.66 5.87
CA LEU A 169 11.19 -5.67 6.65
C LEU A 169 11.50 -6.92 5.82
N ILE A 170 10.48 -7.48 5.15
CA ILE A 170 10.62 -8.73 4.40
C ILE A 170 11.60 -8.56 3.23
N LEU A 171 11.40 -7.55 2.39
CA LEU A 171 12.27 -7.28 1.25
C LEU A 171 13.66 -6.84 1.69
N GLY A 172 13.75 -6.12 2.80
CA GLY A 172 15.02 -5.74 3.41
C GLY A 172 15.84 -6.96 3.81
N PHE A 173 15.20 -7.97 4.40
CA PHE A 173 15.84 -9.22 4.79
C PHE A 173 16.27 -10.08 3.59
N PHE A 174 15.41 -10.24 2.59
CA PHE A 174 15.69 -11.10 1.43
C PHE A 174 16.67 -10.51 0.41
N ASN A 175 16.83 -9.18 0.36
CA ASN A 175 17.81 -8.53 -0.51
C ASN A 175 19.15 -8.25 0.18
N ARG A 176 19.39 -8.84 1.36
CA ARG A 176 20.70 -8.82 2.02
C ARG A 176 21.73 -9.52 1.13
N LYS A 177 22.85 -8.84 0.90
CA LYS A 177 24.07 -9.46 0.39
C LYS A 177 24.90 -10.03 1.54
#